data_AF-A0A9Q1D6L0-F1
#
_entry.id   AF-A0A9Q1D6L0-F1
#
_cell.length_a   1.000
_cell.length_b   1.000
_cell.length_c   1.000
_cell.angle_alpha   90.00
_cell.angle_beta   90.00
_cell.angle_gamma   90.00
#
_symmetry.space_group_name_H-M   'P 1'
#
loop_
_entity.id
_entity.type
_entity.pdbx_description
1 polymer ?
#
loop_
_entity_poly.entity_id
_entity_poly.type
_entity_poly.pdbx_seq_one_letter_code
_entity_poly.pdbx_strand_id
1 'polypeptide(L)'
;MDNRLSFSKNIATVTRACRFCLYNIRRIRPFLTTYSTQLLVQAMVLSRLDYCNSLLAGLPASAIRPLQLIQNAAARLVFNVPRHSHVTPLLSNLHWLPVMARIKFKTLVLEYQAVKGSAPVYIQSLIKTYTPTRPLCSATSCRLAPPPRHTCTSCSRLVSVLVPRWWNDLPVDVRTAESLTSFKRISSGCTFPSLTHNHRD
;
A
#
# COMPACT_ATOMS: atom_id res chain seq x y z
N MET A 1 -20.42 11.22 -10.82
CA MET A 1 -19.26 10.36 -10.56
C MET A 1 -18.38 10.33 -11.82
N ASP A 2 -17.07 10.09 -11.71
CA ASP A 2 -16.16 10.09 -12.87
C ASP A 2 -16.30 8.77 -13.66
N ASN A 3 -16.73 8.83 -14.92
CA ASN A 3 -17.10 7.68 -15.76
C ASN A 3 -15.91 6.74 -16.09
N ARG A 4 -14.69 7.10 -15.69
CA ARG A 4 -13.47 6.29 -15.91
C ARG A 4 -12.77 5.81 -14.64
N LEU A 5 -13.36 6.02 -13.45
CA LEU A 5 -12.77 5.64 -12.15
C LEU A 5 -11.28 6.08 -12.03
N SER A 6 -10.93 7.22 -12.61
CA SER A 6 -9.53 7.63 -12.76
C SER A 6 -8.91 8.13 -11.45
N PHE A 7 -9.77 8.47 -10.46
CA PHE A 7 -9.44 9.11 -9.18
C PHE A 7 -8.55 10.36 -9.29
N SER A 8 -8.39 10.90 -10.50
CA SER A 8 -7.47 12.00 -10.82
C SER A 8 -7.74 13.25 -9.99
N LYS A 9 -9.01 13.65 -9.88
CA LYS A 9 -9.46 14.77 -9.05
C LYS A 9 -9.12 14.56 -7.58
N ASN A 10 -9.36 13.36 -7.04
CA ASN A 10 -9.06 13.03 -5.65
C ASN A 10 -7.55 13.09 -5.38
N ILE A 11 -6.75 12.44 -6.25
CA ILE A 11 -5.29 12.46 -6.17
C ILE A 11 -4.77 13.89 -6.23
N ALA A 12 -5.32 14.75 -7.11
CA ALA A 12 -4.93 16.15 -7.20
C ALA A 12 -5.24 16.93 -5.92
N THR A 13 -6.41 16.73 -5.32
CA THR A 13 -6.81 17.36 -4.05
C THR A 13 -5.90 16.94 -2.91
N VAL A 14 -5.68 15.63 -2.74
CA VAL A 14 -4.75 15.09 -1.71
C VAL A 14 -3.34 15.63 -1.93
N THR A 15 -2.88 15.65 -3.19
CA THR A 15 -1.56 16.16 -3.56
C THR A 15 -1.40 17.63 -3.18
N ARG A 16 -2.40 18.46 -3.46
CA ARG A 16 -2.40 19.89 -3.11
C ARG A 16 -2.34 20.07 -1.59
N ALA A 17 -3.16 19.35 -0.84
CA ALA A 17 -3.17 19.42 0.62
C ALA A 17 -1.82 19.00 1.22
N CYS A 18 -1.24 17.89 0.77
CA CYS A 18 0.07 17.42 1.23
C CYS A 18 1.20 18.40 0.90
N ARG A 19 1.19 19.02 -0.29
CA ARG A 19 2.17 20.05 -0.66
C ARG A 19 2.07 21.27 0.24
N PHE A 20 0.85 21.71 0.57
CA PHE A 20 0.63 22.80 1.50
C PHE A 20 1.18 22.48 2.89
N CYS A 21 0.93 21.26 3.41
CA CYS A 21 1.52 20.83 4.68
C CYS A 21 3.05 20.81 4.62
N LEU A 22 3.65 20.24 3.57
CA LEU A 22 5.11 20.22 3.41
C LEU A 22 5.72 21.62 3.35
N TYR A 23 5.04 22.56 2.69
CA TYR A 23 5.47 23.96 2.64
C TYR A 23 5.51 24.57 4.04
N ASN A 24 4.45 24.40 4.84
CA ASN A 24 4.39 24.92 6.21
C ASN A 24 5.45 24.27 7.12
N ILE A 25 5.61 22.96 7.05
CA ILE A 25 6.64 22.24 7.83
C ILE A 25 8.04 22.73 7.44
N ARG A 26 8.29 22.99 6.15
CA ARG A 26 9.58 23.49 5.69
C ARG A 26 9.94 24.86 6.24
N ARG A 27 8.96 25.74 6.48
CA ARG A 27 9.19 27.06 7.09
C ARG A 27 9.66 26.95 8.54
N ILE A 28 9.10 26.00 9.29
CA ILE A 28 9.45 25.79 10.71
C ILE A 28 10.58 24.77 10.90
N ARG A 29 11.05 24.12 9.83
CA ARG A 29 12.11 23.10 9.86
C ARG A 29 13.38 23.51 10.62
N PRO A 30 13.88 24.76 10.55
CA PRO A 30 15.07 25.18 11.30
C PRO A 30 14.92 25.07 12.81
N PHE A 31 13.69 25.10 13.33
CA PHE A 31 13.39 25.06 14.77
C PHE A 31 13.01 23.66 15.26
N LEU A 32 13.03 22.65 14.39
CA LEU A 32 12.59 21.29 14.70
C LEU A 32 13.75 20.30 14.65
N THR A 33 13.73 19.33 15.55
CA THR A 33 14.58 18.14 15.46
C THR A 33 14.12 17.25 14.30
N THR A 34 15.01 16.37 13.82
CA THR A 34 14.69 15.37 12.79
C THR A 34 13.53 14.48 13.22
N TYR A 35 13.52 14.02 14.47
CA TYR A 35 12.45 13.19 15.03
C TYR A 35 11.10 13.92 15.06
N SER A 36 11.05 15.16 15.55
CA SER A 36 9.81 15.95 15.59
C SER A 36 9.29 16.23 14.17
N THR A 37 10.19 16.50 13.23
CA THR A 37 9.84 16.68 11.81
C THR A 37 9.26 15.40 11.23
N GLN A 38 9.85 14.24 11.55
CA GLN A 38 9.34 12.94 11.13
C GLN A 38 7.91 12.73 11.63
N LEU A 39 7.65 12.93 12.92
CA LEU A 39 6.31 12.79 13.50
C LEU A 39 5.29 13.70 12.81
N LEU A 40 5.65 14.97 12.59
CA LEU A 40 4.76 15.94 11.95
C LEU A 40 4.44 15.55 10.50
N VAL A 41 5.46 15.10 9.75
CA VAL A 41 5.29 14.60 8.38
C VAL A 41 4.45 13.32 8.36
N GLN A 42 4.63 12.40 9.30
CA GLN A 42 3.79 11.20 9.40
C GLN A 42 2.33 11.57 9.69
N ALA A 43 2.09 12.42 10.68
CA ALA A 43 0.76 12.83 11.11
C ALA A 43 0.02 13.66 10.06
N MET A 44 0.71 14.51 9.31
CA MET A 44 0.06 15.39 8.32
C MET A 44 0.12 14.83 6.89
N VAL A 45 1.24 14.28 6.46
CA VAL A 45 1.44 13.91 5.05
C VAL A 45 1.13 12.44 4.85
N LEU A 46 1.77 11.54 5.61
CA LEU A 46 1.57 10.10 5.40
C LEU A 46 0.15 9.66 5.75
N SER A 47 -0.46 10.19 6.81
CA SER A 47 -1.85 9.90 7.15
C SER A 47 -2.82 10.16 5.98
N ARG A 48 -2.61 11.25 5.23
CA ARG A 48 -3.39 11.62 4.04
C ARG A 48 -3.07 10.73 2.85
N LEU A 49 -1.81 10.34 2.67
CA LEU A 49 -1.42 9.39 1.62
C LEU A 49 -1.95 7.97 1.88
N ASP A 50 -2.07 7.61 3.15
CA ASP A 50 -2.54 6.30 3.60
C ASP A 50 -4.06 6.22 3.74
N TYR A 51 -4.77 7.35 3.66
CA TYR A 51 -6.22 7.41 3.64
C TYR A 51 -6.77 6.86 2.32
N CYS A 52 -7.60 5.80 2.40
CA CYS A 52 -8.25 5.17 1.25
C CYS A 52 -7.31 4.74 0.11
N ASN A 53 -6.03 4.48 0.40
CA ASN A 53 -5.05 4.14 -0.62
C ASN A 53 -5.32 2.80 -1.31
N SER A 54 -6.07 1.88 -0.69
CA SER A 54 -6.52 0.61 -1.31
C SER A 54 -7.43 0.85 -2.52
N LEU A 55 -8.16 1.97 -2.57
CA LEU A 55 -8.98 2.35 -3.72
C LEU A 55 -8.13 2.73 -4.95
N LEU A 56 -6.85 3.03 -4.75
CA LEU A 56 -5.90 3.34 -5.81
C LEU A 56 -5.29 2.08 -6.43
N ALA A 57 -5.64 0.89 -5.92
CA ALA A 57 -5.18 -0.37 -6.48
C ALA A 57 -5.63 -0.51 -7.93
N GLY A 58 -4.68 -0.84 -8.82
CA GLY A 58 -4.94 -0.99 -10.26
C GLY A 58 -4.86 0.27 -11.09
N LEU A 59 -4.65 1.44 -10.48
CA LEU A 59 -4.32 2.65 -11.23
C LEU A 59 -2.92 2.53 -11.88
N PRO A 60 -2.71 3.16 -13.05
CA PRO A 60 -1.40 3.16 -13.69
C PRO A 60 -0.37 3.90 -12.83
N ALA A 61 0.90 3.49 -12.93
CA ALA A 61 1.99 4.10 -12.18
C ALA A 61 2.11 5.63 -12.41
N SER A 62 1.72 6.11 -13.59
CA SER A 62 1.66 7.53 -13.92
C SER A 62 0.68 8.31 -13.04
N ALA A 63 -0.47 7.74 -12.69
CA ALA A 63 -1.46 8.35 -11.82
C ALA A 63 -1.01 8.37 -10.34
N ILE A 64 -0.23 7.38 -9.93
CA ILE A 64 0.30 7.26 -8.55
C ILE A 64 1.59 8.08 -8.36
N ARG A 65 2.32 8.38 -9.44
CA ARG A 65 3.58 9.15 -9.43
C ARG A 65 3.52 10.44 -8.60
N PRO A 66 2.48 11.29 -8.65
CA PRO A 66 2.42 12.49 -7.81
C PRO A 66 2.50 12.19 -6.31
N LEU A 67 1.88 11.11 -5.85
CA LEU A 67 1.90 10.67 -4.46
C LEU A 67 3.31 10.22 -4.05
N GLN A 68 3.99 9.47 -4.93
CA GLN A 68 5.39 9.08 -4.69
C GLN A 68 6.31 10.30 -4.60
N LEU A 69 6.11 11.31 -5.44
CA LEU A 69 6.90 12.54 -5.39
C LEU A 69 6.71 13.29 -4.06
N ILE A 70 5.49 13.29 -3.52
CA ILE A 70 5.21 13.88 -2.19
C ILE A 70 5.94 13.11 -1.11
N GLN A 71 5.87 11.77 -1.11
CA GLN A 71 6.58 10.94 -0.14
C GLN A 71 8.11 11.17 -0.22
N ASN A 72 8.65 11.29 -1.43
CA ASN A 72 10.07 11.57 -1.62
C ASN A 72 10.45 12.96 -1.10
N ALA A 73 9.62 13.98 -1.34
CA ALA A 73 9.83 15.32 -0.81
C ALA A 73 9.74 15.35 0.73
N ALA A 74 8.80 14.59 1.29
CA ALA A 74 8.62 14.40 2.72
C ALA A 74 9.88 13.77 3.37
N ALA A 75 10.42 12.69 2.81
CA ALA A 75 11.64 12.07 3.32
C ALA A 75 12.83 13.04 3.29
N ARG A 76 12.97 13.79 2.19
CA ARG A 76 14.03 14.82 2.09
C ARG A 76 13.87 15.95 3.10
N LEU A 77 12.63 16.33 3.41
CA LEU A 77 12.35 17.36 4.40
C LEU A 77 12.73 16.91 5.82
N VAL A 78 12.48 15.65 6.15
CA VAL A 78 12.85 15.07 7.45
C VAL A 78 14.36 15.16 7.65
N PHE A 79 15.16 14.67 6.70
CA PHE A 79 16.63 14.72 6.79
C PHE A 79 17.23 16.08 6.41
N ASN A 80 16.42 17.05 6.01
CA ASN A 80 16.86 18.37 5.54
C ASN A 80 17.91 18.31 4.41
N VAL A 81 17.72 17.41 3.45
CA VAL A 81 18.65 17.24 2.32
C VAL A 81 18.16 17.98 1.05
N PRO A 82 19.06 18.27 0.10
CA PRO A 82 18.70 18.89 -1.17
C PRO A 82 17.61 18.16 -1.96
N ARG A 83 16.91 18.91 -2.83
CA ARG A 83 15.77 18.40 -3.63
C ARG A 83 16.11 17.18 -4.49
N HIS A 84 17.34 17.10 -4.99
CA HIS A 84 17.79 16.07 -5.93
C HIS A 84 18.54 14.92 -5.23
N SER A 85 18.64 14.93 -3.91
CA SER A 85 19.30 13.85 -3.16
C SER A 85 18.59 12.52 -3.36
N HIS A 86 19.39 11.45 -3.33
CA HIS A 86 18.93 10.08 -3.52
C HIS A 86 17.92 9.71 -2.43
N VAL A 87 16.71 9.28 -2.81
CA VAL A 87 15.60 9.09 -1.86
C VAL A 87 15.58 7.69 -1.25
N THR A 88 16.07 6.68 -1.98
CA THR A 88 16.08 5.28 -1.53
C THR A 88 16.70 5.08 -0.14
N PRO A 89 17.91 5.61 0.16
CA PRO A 89 18.48 5.47 1.51
C PRO A 89 17.65 6.19 2.58
N LEU A 90 17.02 7.31 2.24
CA LEU A 90 16.17 8.07 3.17
C LEU A 90 14.92 7.27 3.55
N LEU A 91 14.28 6.64 2.56
CA LEU A 91 13.11 5.80 2.81
C LEU A 91 13.48 4.56 3.63
N SER A 92 14.66 3.98 3.39
CA SER A 92 15.17 2.87 4.20
C SER A 92 15.40 3.27 5.66
N ASN A 93 16.09 4.38 5.89
CA ASN A 93 16.37 4.88 7.25
C ASN A 93 15.09 5.27 8.01
N LEU A 94 14.02 5.65 7.30
CA LEU A 94 12.71 5.94 7.90
C LEU A 94 11.81 4.70 8.01
N HIS A 95 12.23 3.56 7.47
CA HIS A 95 11.42 2.36 7.27
C HIS A 95 10.10 2.65 6.51
N TRP A 96 10.15 3.56 5.53
CA TRP A 96 8.99 3.93 4.73
C TRP A 96 8.92 3.14 3.43
N LEU A 97 7.88 2.31 3.29
CA LEU A 97 7.53 1.66 2.02
C LEU A 97 7.18 2.71 0.95
N PRO A 98 7.58 2.53 -0.33
CA PRO A 98 7.08 3.31 -1.46
C PRO A 98 5.55 3.30 -1.55
N VAL A 99 4.94 4.30 -2.17
CA VAL A 99 3.47 4.44 -2.22
C VAL A 99 2.79 3.23 -2.86
N MET A 100 3.33 2.71 -3.98
CA MET A 100 2.77 1.52 -4.63
C MET A 100 2.82 0.29 -3.72
N ALA A 101 3.93 0.12 -2.99
CA ALA A 101 4.09 -0.94 -2.01
C ALA A 101 3.04 -0.82 -0.89
N ARG A 102 2.79 0.39 -0.39
CA ARG A 102 1.75 0.66 0.62
C ARG A 102 0.35 0.33 0.12
N ILE A 103 0.03 0.71 -1.12
CA ILE A 103 -1.26 0.39 -1.75
C ILE A 103 -1.45 -1.13 -1.79
N LYS A 104 -0.46 -1.87 -2.30
CA LYS A 104 -0.51 -3.34 -2.37
C LYS A 104 -0.67 -3.95 -0.97
N PHE A 105 0.15 -3.53 0.00
CA PHE A 105 0.10 -4.03 1.37
C PHE A 105 -1.25 -3.78 2.05
N LYS A 106 -1.78 -2.55 2.00
CA LYS A 106 -3.09 -2.23 2.59
C LYS A 106 -4.22 -3.00 1.93
N THR A 107 -4.16 -3.18 0.62
CA THR A 107 -5.16 -3.96 -0.12
C THR A 107 -5.14 -5.42 0.30
N LEU A 108 -3.96 -6.03 0.44
CA LEU A 108 -3.80 -7.40 0.93
C LEU A 108 -4.25 -7.56 2.39
N VAL A 109 -4.03 -6.56 3.24
CA VAL A 109 -4.52 -6.55 4.62
C VAL A 109 -6.05 -6.55 4.68
N LEU A 110 -6.71 -5.74 3.84
CA LEU A 110 -8.18 -5.73 3.74
C LEU A 110 -8.70 -7.09 3.26
N GLU A 111 -8.04 -7.69 2.27
CA GLU A 111 -8.40 -9.02 1.76
C GLU A 111 -8.27 -10.09 2.84
N TYR A 112 -7.16 -10.09 3.60
CA TYR A 112 -6.96 -11.01 4.72
C TYR A 112 -8.10 -10.93 5.73
N GLN A 113 -8.48 -9.70 6.11
CA GLN A 113 -9.57 -9.47 7.07
C GLN A 113 -10.90 -10.01 6.55
N ALA A 114 -11.16 -9.87 5.26
CA ALA A 114 -12.40 -10.32 4.66
C ALA A 114 -12.42 -11.85 4.45
N VAL A 115 -11.30 -12.48 4.11
CA VAL A 115 -11.14 -13.94 4.08
C VAL A 115 -11.32 -14.57 5.47
N LYS A 116 -10.81 -13.92 6.52
CA LYS A 116 -10.95 -14.37 7.92
C LYS A 116 -12.29 -13.95 8.57
N GLY A 117 -13.21 -13.33 7.82
CA GLY A 117 -14.54 -12.95 8.32
C GLY A 117 -14.56 -11.76 9.29
N SER A 118 -13.45 -11.03 9.45
CA SER A 118 -13.35 -9.86 10.34
C SER A 118 -13.67 -8.52 9.65
N ALA A 119 -13.82 -8.50 8.33
CA ALA A 119 -14.25 -7.31 7.58
C ALA A 119 -15.78 -7.16 7.58
N PRO A 120 -16.34 -5.98 7.26
CA PRO A 120 -17.79 -5.83 7.06
C PRO A 120 -18.35 -6.80 6.01
N VAL A 121 -19.59 -7.27 6.21
CA VAL A 121 -20.26 -8.28 5.37
C VAL A 121 -20.24 -7.91 3.88
N TYR A 122 -20.44 -6.63 3.55
CA TYR A 122 -20.41 -6.17 2.17
C TYR A 122 -19.04 -6.40 1.50
N ILE A 123 -17.93 -6.31 2.25
CA ILE A 123 -16.59 -6.61 1.71
C ILE A 123 -16.41 -8.11 1.55
N GLN A 124 -16.84 -8.90 2.55
CA GLN A 124 -16.77 -10.36 2.50
C GLN A 124 -17.50 -10.92 1.27
N SER A 125 -18.69 -10.37 0.95
CA SER A 125 -19.49 -10.80 -0.21
C SER A 125 -18.84 -10.52 -1.57
N LEU A 126 -17.85 -9.64 -1.63
CA LEU A 126 -17.11 -9.34 -2.87
C LEU A 126 -16.01 -10.37 -3.15
N ILE A 127 -15.61 -11.15 -2.14
CA ILE A 127 -14.53 -12.13 -2.24
C ILE A 127 -15.09 -13.49 -2.64
N LYS A 128 -14.45 -14.10 -3.65
CA LYS A 128 -14.73 -15.47 -4.08
C LYS A 128 -13.58 -16.36 -3.66
N THR A 129 -13.77 -17.16 -2.62
CA THR A 129 -12.79 -18.15 -2.19
C THR A 129 -12.71 -19.30 -3.20
N TYR A 130 -11.52 -19.86 -3.38
CA TYR A 130 -11.34 -21.00 -4.26
C TYR A 130 -11.80 -22.28 -3.54
N THR A 131 -12.89 -22.88 -4.02
CA THR A 131 -13.39 -24.19 -3.56
C THR A 131 -13.04 -25.26 -4.61
N PRO A 132 -12.08 -26.16 -4.34
CA PRO A 132 -11.75 -27.21 -5.30
C PRO A 132 -12.88 -28.26 -5.38
N THR A 133 -13.15 -28.78 -6.57
CA THR A 133 -14.16 -29.83 -6.81
C THR A 133 -13.78 -31.18 -6.20
N ARG A 134 -12.50 -31.38 -5.85
CA ARG A 134 -11.97 -32.58 -5.18
C ARG A 134 -11.10 -32.17 -4.00
N PRO A 135 -11.03 -32.95 -2.91
CA PRO A 135 -10.12 -32.67 -1.81
C PRO A 135 -8.67 -32.82 -2.30
N LEU A 136 -7.99 -31.69 -2.48
CA LEU A 136 -6.60 -31.60 -2.93
C LEU A 136 -5.78 -30.94 -1.83
N CYS A 137 -4.48 -31.21 -1.75
CA CYS A 137 -3.58 -30.53 -0.80
C CYS A 137 -3.59 -28.99 -0.95
N SER A 138 -4.04 -28.46 -2.11
CA SER A 138 -4.24 -27.02 -2.32
C SER A 138 -5.47 -26.44 -1.60
N ALA A 139 -6.39 -27.28 -1.12
CA ALA A 139 -7.61 -26.85 -0.42
C ALA A 139 -7.30 -26.11 0.90
N THR A 140 -6.24 -26.52 1.60
CA THR A 140 -5.75 -25.90 2.85
C THR A 140 -4.92 -24.64 2.63
N SER A 141 -4.67 -24.22 1.38
CA SER A 141 -3.77 -23.10 1.07
C SER A 141 -4.45 -21.72 1.04
N CYS A 142 -5.71 -21.58 1.44
CA CYS A 142 -6.46 -20.32 1.47
C CYS A 142 -6.35 -19.49 0.16
N ARG A 143 -6.54 -20.14 -1.00
CA ARG A 143 -6.49 -19.46 -2.31
C ARG A 143 -7.78 -18.71 -2.64
N LEU A 144 -7.64 -17.64 -3.42
CA LEU A 144 -8.78 -16.94 -4.01
C LEU A 144 -9.05 -17.45 -5.42
N ALA A 145 -10.32 -17.47 -5.80
CA ALA A 145 -10.73 -17.90 -7.12
C ALA A 145 -10.08 -16.97 -8.17
N PRO A 146 -9.37 -17.52 -9.16
CA PRO A 146 -8.77 -16.70 -10.20
C PRO A 146 -9.88 -15.95 -10.96
N PRO A 147 -9.60 -14.73 -11.45
CA PRO A 147 -10.57 -13.99 -12.25
C PRO A 147 -10.95 -14.79 -13.51
N PRO A 148 -12.18 -14.60 -14.05
CA PRO A 148 -12.61 -15.28 -15.26
C PRO A 148 -11.59 -15.13 -16.40
N ARG A 149 -11.35 -16.22 -17.15
CA ARG A 149 -10.35 -16.26 -18.23
C ARG A 149 -10.59 -15.23 -19.34
N HIS A 150 -11.83 -14.75 -19.49
CA HIS A 150 -12.26 -13.75 -20.48
C HIS A 150 -12.40 -12.33 -19.90
N THR A 151 -11.67 -12.00 -18.84
CA THR A 151 -11.68 -10.63 -18.32
C THR A 151 -11.12 -9.66 -19.37
N CYS A 152 -11.95 -8.70 -19.76
CA CYS A 152 -11.61 -7.70 -20.74
C CYS A 152 -10.33 -6.92 -20.35
N THR A 153 -9.51 -6.46 -21.29
CA THR A 153 -8.28 -5.69 -20.99
C THR A 153 -8.56 -4.47 -20.09
N SER A 154 -9.73 -3.83 -20.26
CA SER A 154 -10.19 -2.73 -19.39
C SER A 154 -10.46 -3.16 -17.95
N CYS A 155 -10.92 -4.41 -17.76
CA CYS A 155 -11.28 -5.03 -16.49
C CYS A 155 -10.06 -5.51 -15.70
N SER A 156 -8.88 -5.62 -16.34
CA SER A 156 -7.63 -6.09 -15.71
C SER A 156 -7.18 -5.24 -14.52
N ARG A 157 -7.65 -3.99 -14.43
CA ARG A 157 -7.35 -3.03 -13.38
C ARG A 157 -8.34 -3.07 -12.21
N LEU A 158 -9.40 -3.85 -12.31
CA LEU A 158 -10.38 -3.97 -11.24
C LEU A 158 -9.76 -4.66 -10.03
N VAL A 159 -10.11 -4.19 -8.84
CA VAL A 159 -9.67 -4.75 -7.56
C VAL A 159 -10.03 -6.25 -7.49
N SER A 160 -11.22 -6.63 -7.95
CA SER A 160 -11.69 -8.02 -8.01
C SER A 160 -10.87 -8.94 -8.91
N VAL A 161 -10.03 -8.39 -9.81
CA VAL A 161 -9.15 -9.15 -10.70
C VAL A 161 -7.70 -9.10 -10.20
N LEU A 162 -7.24 -7.95 -9.72
CA LEU A 162 -5.87 -7.75 -9.28
C LEU A 162 -5.57 -8.37 -7.91
N VAL A 163 -6.48 -8.23 -6.96
CA VAL A 163 -6.25 -8.67 -5.58
C VAL A 163 -6.13 -10.19 -5.48
N PRO A 164 -6.98 -11.01 -6.13
CA PRO A 164 -6.78 -12.45 -6.15
C PRO A 164 -5.43 -12.88 -6.73
N ARG A 165 -4.91 -12.15 -7.73
CA ARG A 165 -3.57 -12.41 -8.29
C ARG A 165 -2.50 -12.11 -7.25
N TRP A 166 -2.49 -10.90 -6.69
CA TRP A 166 -1.53 -10.51 -5.66
C TRP A 166 -1.58 -11.42 -4.43
N TRP A 167 -2.76 -11.88 -4.04
CA TRP A 167 -2.96 -12.80 -2.94
C TRP A 167 -2.37 -14.18 -3.24
N ASN A 168 -2.68 -14.73 -4.42
CA ASN A 168 -2.20 -16.06 -4.81
C ASN A 168 -0.68 -16.09 -5.07
N ASP A 169 -0.06 -14.95 -5.39
CA ASP A 169 1.40 -14.78 -5.46
C ASP A 169 2.09 -14.84 -4.09
N LEU A 170 1.34 -14.75 -2.97
CA LEU A 170 1.92 -14.83 -1.64
C LEU A 170 2.33 -16.28 -1.27
N PRO A 171 3.44 -16.45 -0.53
CA PRO A 171 3.78 -17.73 0.08
C PRO A 171 2.63 -18.29 0.92
N VAL A 172 2.54 -19.62 1.00
CA VAL A 172 1.47 -20.31 1.72
C VAL A 172 1.47 -19.90 3.19
N ASP A 173 2.64 -19.81 3.82
CA ASP A 173 2.81 -19.44 5.23
C ASP A 173 2.25 -18.05 5.56
N VAL A 174 2.30 -17.13 4.60
CA VAL A 174 1.70 -15.79 4.76
C VAL A 174 0.18 -15.87 4.69
N ARG A 175 -0.37 -16.67 3.76
CA ARG A 175 -1.82 -16.81 3.57
C ARG A 175 -2.50 -17.57 4.71
N THR A 176 -1.83 -18.55 5.28
CA THR A 176 -2.36 -19.38 6.38
C THR A 176 -2.16 -18.75 7.75
N ALA A 177 -1.51 -17.58 7.84
CA ALA A 177 -1.26 -16.88 9.10
C ALA A 177 -2.52 -16.78 9.98
N GLU A 178 -2.37 -17.18 11.24
CA GLU A 178 -3.47 -17.30 12.20
C GLU A 178 -4.01 -15.95 12.67
N SER A 179 -3.16 -14.93 12.73
CA SER A 179 -3.51 -13.59 13.19
C SER A 179 -3.12 -12.50 12.19
N LEU A 180 -3.85 -11.39 12.25
CA LEU A 180 -3.55 -10.19 11.46
C LEU A 180 -2.14 -9.64 11.75
N THR A 181 -1.69 -9.75 12.99
CA THR A 181 -0.36 -9.29 13.42
C THR A 181 0.73 -10.15 12.78
N SER A 182 0.57 -11.48 12.79
CA SER A 182 1.46 -12.41 12.10
C SER A 182 1.48 -12.16 10.60
N PHE A 183 0.30 -11.98 9.98
CA PHE A 183 0.18 -11.64 8.57
C PHE A 183 0.96 -10.37 8.21
N LYS A 184 0.71 -9.26 8.92
CA LYS A 184 1.38 -7.97 8.67
C LYS A 184 2.90 -8.07 8.82
N ARG A 185 3.38 -8.78 9.84
CA ARG A 185 4.81 -8.99 10.09
C ARG A 185 5.48 -9.74 8.93
N ILE A 186 4.92 -10.89 8.54
CA ILE A 186 5.52 -11.76 7.51
C ILE A 186 5.41 -11.10 6.13
N SER A 187 4.25 -10.52 5.80
CA SER A 187 4.04 -9.84 4.51
C SER A 187 4.93 -8.61 4.35
N SER A 188 5.22 -7.87 5.41
CA SER A 188 6.15 -6.74 5.37
C SER A 188 7.58 -7.19 5.06
N GLY A 189 8.03 -8.33 5.62
CA GLY A 189 9.36 -8.90 5.35
C GLY A 189 9.49 -9.56 3.98
N CYS A 190 8.52 -10.38 3.58
CA CYS A 190 8.58 -11.14 2.31
C CYS A 190 8.30 -10.29 1.07
N THR A 191 7.44 -9.27 1.17
CA THR A 191 7.03 -8.46 0.01
C THR A 191 7.98 -7.29 -0.24
N PHE A 192 8.76 -6.87 0.76
CA PHE A 192 9.65 -5.69 0.69
C PHE A 192 11.02 -5.91 1.36
N PRO A 193 11.87 -6.83 0.84
CA PRO A 193 13.13 -7.21 1.50
C PRO A 193 14.15 -6.08 1.63
N SER A 194 14.11 -5.11 0.72
CA SER A 194 15.06 -4.00 0.62
C SER A 194 14.89 -2.91 1.68
N LEU A 195 13.95 -3.05 2.62
CA LEU A 195 13.72 -2.11 3.73
C LEU A 195 13.94 -2.74 5.11
N THR A 196 14.21 -4.05 5.19
CA THR A 196 14.36 -4.80 6.44
C THR A 196 15.78 -5.28 6.70
N HIS A 197 16.70 -5.15 5.74
CA HIS A 197 18.12 -5.45 5.94
C HIS A 197 18.85 -4.18 6.40
N ASN A 198 18.77 -3.86 7.69
CA ASN A 198 19.71 -3.02 8.43
C ASN A 198 19.39 -3.11 9.92
N HIS A 199 19.60 -4.30 10.49
CA HIS A 199 20.00 -4.45 11.90
C HIS A 199 20.38 -5.91 12.16
N ARG A 200 21.65 -6.23 11.90
CA ARG A 200 22.43 -7.27 12.58
C ARG A 200 23.89 -6.85 12.47
N ASP A 201 24.27 -5.90 13.33
CA ASP A 201 25.59 -5.86 13.94
C ASP A 201 25.38 -6.21 15.41
#